data_AF-Q1QM87-F1
#
_entry.id   AF-Q1QM87-F1
#
_cell.length_a   1.000
_cell.length_b   1.000
_cell.length_c   1.000
_cell.angle_alpha   90.00
_cell.angle_beta   90.00
_cell.angle_gamma   90.00
#
_symmetry.space_group_name_H-M   'P 1'
#
loop_
_entity.id
_entity.type
_entity.pdbx_description
1 polymer ?
#
loop_
_entity_poly.entity_id
_entity_poly.type
_entity_poly.pdbx_seq_one_letter_code
_entity_poly.pdbx_strand_id
1 'polypeptide(L)'
;MTDQPVSRTALVLFSGGQDSATCLAWALQRFAHVETLGFDYGQRHAIELDCRDALLAGMTSLRPDWAEKLGEGHTLAIPTLAEISDTALTRNVAIEMGEGGLPNTFVPGRNLVFLTFAAALAYRRGMTDIVGGMCETDYSGYPDCRDDTIKALQTALNLGMDKQFELHTPLMWLDKAATWALAHELGGAGLVDLIREHSHTCYLGERGARHDWGYGCGECPACRLRAKGWCEYVARAV
;
A
#
# COMPACT_ATOMS: atom_id res chain seq x y z
N MET A 1 3.17 -19.31 34.21
CA MET A 1 2.08 -18.80 33.36
C MET A 1 2.57 -18.93 31.94
N THR A 2 1.89 -19.72 31.12
CA THR A 2 2.17 -19.81 29.68
C THR A 2 1.91 -18.43 29.08
N ASP A 3 2.96 -17.79 28.59
CA ASP A 3 2.88 -16.57 27.81
C ASP A 3 2.12 -16.93 26.52
N GLN A 4 0.79 -16.81 26.57
CA GLN A 4 -0.02 -16.80 25.36
C GLN A 4 0.48 -15.58 24.60
N PRO A 5 1.10 -15.73 23.41
CA PRO A 5 1.51 -14.57 22.64
C PRO A 5 0.27 -13.72 22.46
N VAL A 6 0.34 -12.46 22.90
CA VAL A 6 -0.74 -11.49 22.71
C VAL A 6 -1.17 -11.62 21.26
N SER A 7 -2.42 -12.06 21.06
CA SER A 7 -3.05 -12.15 19.75
C SER A 7 -2.99 -10.75 19.12
N ARG A 8 -1.94 -10.48 18.35
CA ARG A 8 -1.74 -9.16 17.74
C ARG A 8 -2.62 -9.07 16.52
N THR A 9 -3.44 -8.04 16.49
CA THR A 9 -4.37 -7.71 15.41
C THR A 9 -3.83 -6.48 14.68
N ALA A 10 -3.86 -6.50 13.35
CA ALA A 10 -3.30 -5.41 12.55
C ALA A 10 -4.30 -4.86 11.53
N LEU A 11 -4.22 -3.55 11.28
CA LEU A 11 -4.94 -2.88 10.20
C LEU A 11 -3.96 -2.54 9.08
N VAL A 12 -4.19 -3.06 7.88
CA VAL A 12 -3.34 -2.81 6.71
C VAL A 12 -3.97 -1.76 5.80
N LEU A 13 -3.24 -0.69 5.48
CA LEU A 13 -3.63 0.22 4.40
C LEU A 13 -3.51 -0.54 3.07
N PHE A 14 -4.65 -0.87 2.48
CA PHE A 14 -4.77 -1.77 1.34
C PHE A 14 -5.51 -1.11 0.18
N SER A 15 -4.74 -0.57 -0.77
CA SER A 15 -5.27 0.16 -1.92
C SER A 15 -5.63 -0.74 -3.10
N GLY A 16 -4.97 -1.90 -3.22
CA GLY A 16 -5.09 -2.80 -4.39
C GLY A 16 -3.87 -2.76 -5.33
N GLY A 17 -2.83 -2.02 -4.95
CA GLY A 17 -1.54 -1.96 -5.66
C GLY A 17 -0.52 -2.97 -5.18
N GLN A 18 0.59 -3.09 -5.91
CA GLN A 18 1.70 -4.01 -5.63
C GLN A 18 2.20 -3.90 -4.19
N ASP A 19 2.47 -2.67 -3.74
CA ASP A 19 3.05 -2.40 -2.43
C ASP A 19 2.11 -2.82 -1.32
N SER A 20 0.84 -2.42 -1.42
CA SER A 20 -0.16 -2.76 -0.42
C SER A 20 -0.48 -4.25 -0.36
N ALA A 21 -0.45 -4.95 -1.50
CA ALA A 21 -0.63 -6.41 -1.55
C ALA A 21 0.55 -7.14 -0.89
N THR A 22 1.77 -6.66 -1.11
CA THR A 22 2.97 -7.18 -0.44
C THR A 22 2.91 -6.93 1.06
N CYS A 23 2.46 -5.74 1.50
CA CYS A 23 2.25 -5.42 2.91
C CYS A 23 1.18 -6.30 3.57
N LEU A 24 0.08 -6.58 2.86
CA LEU A 24 -0.96 -7.49 3.36
C LEU A 24 -0.39 -8.90 3.56
N ALA A 25 0.39 -9.42 2.62
CA ALA A 25 1.05 -10.71 2.77
C ALA A 25 2.01 -10.72 3.96
N TRP A 26 2.78 -9.65 4.13
CA TRP A 26 3.71 -9.47 5.24
C TRP A 26 2.98 -9.50 6.60
N ALA A 27 1.83 -8.83 6.69
CA ALA A 27 0.99 -8.79 7.88
C ALA A 27 0.35 -10.15 8.18
N LEU A 28 -0.20 -10.83 7.18
CA LEU A 28 -0.84 -12.15 7.33
C LEU A 28 0.13 -13.23 7.83
N GLN A 29 1.44 -13.08 7.58
CA GLN A 29 2.45 -13.96 8.16
C GLN A 29 2.73 -13.69 9.64
N ARG A 30 2.50 -12.46 10.13
CA ARG A 30 2.98 -11.99 11.45
C ARG A 30 1.89 -11.82 12.50
N PHE A 31 0.68 -11.49 12.07
CA PHE A 31 -0.45 -11.20 12.95
C PHE A 31 -1.45 -12.37 12.97
N ALA A 32 -2.23 -12.43 14.04
CA ALA A 32 -3.26 -13.45 14.23
C ALA A 32 -4.58 -13.08 13.55
N HIS A 33 -4.85 -11.78 13.39
CA HIS A 33 -6.01 -11.24 12.70
C HIS A 33 -5.62 -9.97 11.95
N VAL A 34 -6.01 -9.86 10.69
CA VAL A 34 -5.63 -8.74 9.82
C VAL A 34 -6.86 -8.17 9.14
N GLU A 35 -7.17 -6.91 9.42
CA GLU A 35 -8.19 -6.16 8.68
C GLU A 35 -7.54 -5.26 7.64
N THR A 36 -8.30 -4.88 6.60
CA THR A 36 -7.79 -4.02 5.53
C THR A 36 -8.55 -2.72 5.44
N LEU A 37 -7.89 -1.64 5.05
CA LEU A 37 -8.50 -0.33 4.86
C LEU A 37 -8.08 0.27 3.52
N GLY A 38 -9.05 0.48 2.62
CA GLY A 38 -8.89 1.29 1.41
C GLY A 38 -9.44 2.70 1.60
N PHE A 39 -8.98 3.62 0.76
CA PHE A 39 -9.47 4.99 0.71
C PHE A 39 -10.03 5.30 -0.68
N ASP A 40 -11.27 5.77 -0.71
CA ASP A 40 -11.85 6.42 -1.89
C ASP A 40 -11.80 7.93 -1.68
N TYR A 41 -10.89 8.59 -2.37
CA TYR A 41 -10.64 10.02 -2.26
C TYR A 41 -10.85 10.75 -3.59
N GLY A 42 -11.65 10.17 -4.51
CA GLY A 42 -11.89 10.74 -5.84
C GLY A 42 -10.69 10.62 -6.78
N GLN A 43 -9.82 9.63 -6.55
CA GLN A 43 -8.62 9.43 -7.35
C GLN A 43 -8.92 8.93 -8.76
N ARG A 44 -8.14 9.39 -9.74
CA ARG A 44 -8.20 8.98 -11.15
C ARG A 44 -8.03 7.47 -11.35
N HIS A 45 -7.27 6.82 -10.47
CA HIS A 45 -7.01 5.38 -10.48
C HIS A 45 -7.92 4.62 -9.50
N ALA A 46 -9.20 5.01 -9.39
CA ALA A 46 -10.18 4.32 -8.54
C ALA A 46 -10.29 2.81 -8.84
N ILE A 47 -9.91 2.38 -10.05
CA ILE A 47 -9.76 0.97 -10.45
C ILE A 47 -8.84 0.15 -9.53
N GLU A 48 -7.96 0.81 -8.77
CA GLU A 48 -7.18 0.15 -7.72
C GLU A 48 -8.09 -0.47 -6.65
N LEU A 49 -9.21 0.19 -6.31
CA LEU A 49 -10.19 -0.35 -5.37
C LEU A 49 -10.89 -1.59 -5.92
N ASP A 50 -11.18 -1.65 -7.22
CA ASP A 50 -11.75 -2.84 -7.88
C ASP A 50 -10.78 -4.03 -7.85
N CYS A 51 -9.47 -3.74 -7.85
CA CYS A 51 -8.42 -4.76 -7.78
C CYS A 51 -8.34 -5.41 -6.38
N ARG A 52 -8.83 -4.75 -5.33
CA ARG A 52 -8.75 -5.25 -3.95
C ARG A 52 -9.45 -6.59 -3.79
N ASP A 53 -10.67 -6.72 -4.29
CA ASP A 53 -11.46 -7.95 -4.09
C ASP A 53 -10.81 -9.15 -4.76
N ALA A 54 -10.31 -8.98 -5.98
CA ALA A 54 -9.59 -10.04 -6.70
C ALA A 54 -8.29 -10.44 -5.99
N LEU A 55 -7.55 -9.47 -5.45
CA LEU A 55 -6.35 -9.75 -4.65
C LEU A 55 -6.70 -10.48 -3.35
N LEU A 56 -7.70 -10.05 -2.60
CA LEU A 56 -8.11 -10.68 -1.34
C LEU A 56 -8.56 -12.13 -1.58
N ALA A 57 -9.40 -12.35 -2.59
CA ALA A 57 -9.85 -13.69 -2.97
C ALA A 57 -8.68 -14.58 -3.40
N GLY A 58 -7.75 -14.04 -4.20
CA GLY A 58 -6.57 -14.78 -4.64
C GLY A 58 -5.60 -15.12 -3.50
N MET A 59 -5.37 -14.20 -2.58
CA MET A 59 -4.45 -14.40 -1.44
C MET A 59 -4.99 -15.45 -0.47
N THR A 60 -6.29 -15.40 -0.15
CA THR A 60 -6.93 -16.40 0.70
C THR A 60 -7.02 -17.78 0.03
N SER A 61 -7.17 -17.81 -1.30
CA SER A 61 -7.12 -19.06 -2.07
C SER A 61 -5.71 -19.66 -2.15
N LEU A 62 -4.68 -18.82 -2.20
CA LEU A 62 -3.28 -19.25 -2.25
C LEU A 62 -2.82 -19.88 -0.93
N ARG A 63 -3.35 -19.40 0.21
CA ARG A 63 -2.91 -19.77 1.56
C ARG A 63 -4.10 -19.92 2.51
N PRO A 64 -4.49 -21.16 2.87
CA PRO A 64 -5.60 -21.40 3.80
C PRO A 64 -5.39 -20.72 5.17
N ASP A 65 -4.15 -20.65 5.65
CA ASP A 65 -3.82 -19.94 6.90
C ASP A 65 -3.98 -18.43 6.79
N TRP A 66 -3.90 -17.85 5.59
CA TRP A 66 -4.25 -16.44 5.36
C TRP A 66 -5.75 -16.23 5.35
N ALA A 67 -6.52 -17.19 4.84
CA ALA A 67 -7.98 -17.16 4.88
C ALA A 67 -8.52 -17.14 6.32
N GLU A 68 -7.89 -17.88 7.23
CA GLU A 68 -8.27 -17.90 8.66
C GLU A 68 -7.97 -16.58 9.39
N LYS A 69 -6.95 -15.84 8.94
CA LYS A 69 -6.48 -14.60 9.60
C LYS A 69 -7.09 -13.33 9.00
N LEU A 70 -7.55 -13.38 7.75
CA LEU A 70 -8.09 -12.20 7.07
C LEU A 70 -9.47 -11.85 7.65
N GLY A 71 -9.56 -10.66 8.23
CA GLY A 71 -10.77 -10.08 8.78
C GLY A 71 -11.51 -9.16 7.81
N GLU A 72 -12.33 -8.28 8.39
CA GLU A 72 -13.13 -7.29 7.68
C GLU A 72 -12.30 -6.36 6.79
N GLY A 73 -12.81 -6.13 5.57
CA GLY A 73 -12.29 -5.12 4.65
C GLY A 73 -13.10 -3.83 4.76
N HIS A 74 -12.42 -2.73 5.07
CA HIS A 74 -12.99 -1.40 5.20
C HIS A 74 -12.68 -0.55 3.96
N THR A 75 -13.56 0.40 3.68
CA THR A 75 -13.32 1.47 2.69
C THR A 75 -13.83 2.78 3.28
N LEU A 76 -12.97 3.80 3.37
CA LEU A 76 -13.37 5.13 3.80
C LEU A 76 -13.43 6.08 2.60
N ALA A 77 -14.59 6.69 2.41
CA ALA A 77 -14.76 7.79 1.46
C ALA A 77 -14.30 9.10 2.10
N ILE A 78 -13.36 9.79 1.45
CA ILE A 78 -12.77 11.07 1.88
C ILE A 78 -12.69 12.03 0.67
N PRO A 79 -13.82 12.38 0.04
CA PRO A 79 -13.86 13.21 -1.17
C PRO A 79 -13.27 14.61 -0.95
N THR A 80 -13.31 15.11 0.30
CA THR A 80 -12.75 16.40 0.68
C THR A 80 -11.23 16.49 0.45
N LEU A 81 -10.51 15.37 0.39
CA LEU A 81 -9.09 15.39 0.06
C LEU A 81 -8.85 15.85 -1.39
N ALA A 82 -9.76 15.49 -2.31
CA ALA A 82 -9.70 15.99 -3.69
C ALA A 82 -10.04 17.47 -3.80
N GLU A 83 -10.89 18.00 -2.91
CA GLU A 83 -11.24 19.42 -2.87
C GLU A 83 -10.07 20.31 -2.41
N ILE A 84 -9.22 19.79 -1.51
CA ILE A 84 -8.05 20.52 -1.00
C ILE A 84 -6.87 20.47 -1.98
N SER A 85 -6.87 19.51 -2.91
CA SER A 85 -5.72 19.19 -3.75
C SER A 85 -6.05 19.28 -5.24
N ASP A 86 -5.56 20.33 -5.90
CA ASP A 86 -5.60 20.46 -7.37
C ASP A 86 -4.43 19.70 -8.03
N THR A 87 -4.50 18.36 -8.09
CA THR A 87 -3.38 17.53 -8.60
C THR A 87 -3.80 16.60 -9.75
N ALA A 88 -2.82 16.09 -10.49
CA ALA A 88 -3.03 15.12 -11.57
C ALA A 88 -3.58 13.76 -11.11
N LEU A 89 -3.58 13.50 -9.79
CA LEU A 89 -4.23 12.32 -9.22
C LEU A 89 -5.73 12.52 -8.99
N THR A 90 -6.20 13.75 -8.83
CA THR A 90 -7.61 14.09 -8.57
C THR A 90 -8.29 14.74 -9.78
N ARG A 91 -7.53 15.13 -10.81
CA ARG A 91 -8.03 15.72 -12.07
C ARG A 91 -7.39 15.09 -13.31
N ASN A 92 -8.05 15.25 -14.46
CA ASN A 92 -7.57 14.75 -15.76
C ASN A 92 -6.58 15.73 -16.42
N VAL A 93 -5.42 15.92 -15.81
CA VAL A 93 -4.29 16.71 -16.36
C VAL A 93 -3.07 15.82 -16.62
N ALA A 94 -2.13 16.29 -17.45
CA ALA A 94 -0.88 15.56 -17.71
C ALA A 94 -0.03 15.47 -16.44
N ILE A 95 0.71 14.36 -16.28
CA ILE A 95 1.68 14.22 -15.17
C ILE A 95 2.95 14.97 -15.56
N GLU A 96 3.25 16.04 -14.83
CA GLU A 96 4.40 16.91 -15.08
C GLU A 96 5.21 17.10 -13.80
N MET A 97 6.51 17.38 -13.94
CA MET A 97 7.35 17.79 -12.80
C MET A 97 7.04 19.24 -12.46
N GLY A 98 6.59 19.49 -11.23
CA GLY A 98 6.28 20.83 -10.72
C GLY A 98 7.46 21.50 -10.03
N GLU A 99 7.18 22.67 -9.42
CA GLU A 99 8.14 23.40 -8.60
C GLU A 99 8.61 22.57 -7.38
N GLY A 100 9.88 22.74 -6.99
CA GLY A 100 10.48 22.01 -5.87
C GLY A 100 10.84 20.54 -6.17
N GLY A 101 10.70 20.09 -7.42
CA GLY A 101 11.09 18.74 -7.86
C GLY A 101 10.06 17.66 -7.55
N LEU A 102 8.82 18.04 -7.19
CA LEU A 102 7.72 17.11 -6.97
C LEU A 102 6.82 17.03 -8.21
N PRO A 103 6.38 15.84 -8.63
CA PRO A 103 5.40 15.72 -9.71
C PRO A 103 4.06 16.34 -9.26
N ASN A 104 3.29 16.88 -10.20
CA ASN A 104 1.94 17.41 -9.94
C ASN A 104 0.91 16.34 -9.55
N THR A 105 1.33 15.08 -9.40
CA THR A 105 0.59 14.02 -8.72
C THR A 105 0.70 14.08 -7.19
N PHE A 106 1.59 14.92 -6.64
CA PHE A 106 1.78 15.05 -5.20
C PHE A 106 0.58 15.72 -4.53
N VAL A 107 -0.13 14.96 -3.70
CA VAL A 107 -1.17 15.48 -2.80
C VAL A 107 -0.51 15.76 -1.45
N PRO A 108 -0.38 17.02 -1.00
CA PRO A 108 0.28 17.33 0.27
C PRO A 108 -0.35 16.60 1.46
N GLY A 109 0.46 15.85 2.21
CA GLY A 109 0.05 15.19 3.44
C GLY A 109 -0.93 14.03 3.27
N ARG A 110 -1.13 13.50 2.06
CA ARG A 110 -2.05 12.38 1.81
C ARG A 110 -1.77 11.19 2.71
N ASN A 111 -0.51 10.76 2.82
CA ASN A 111 -0.18 9.60 3.63
C ASN A 111 -0.39 9.89 5.13
N LEU A 112 -0.16 11.12 5.58
CA LEU A 112 -0.43 11.54 6.95
C LEU A 112 -1.92 11.44 7.29
N VAL A 113 -2.78 11.93 6.38
CA VAL A 113 -4.24 11.86 6.52
C VAL A 113 -4.70 10.40 6.55
N PHE A 114 -4.20 9.56 5.64
CA PHE A 114 -4.56 8.14 5.58
C PHE A 114 -4.18 7.40 6.87
N LEU A 115 -2.96 7.61 7.38
CA LEU A 115 -2.51 7.00 8.64
C LEU A 115 -3.29 7.52 9.85
N THR A 116 -3.69 8.79 9.85
CA THR A 116 -4.53 9.35 10.92
C THR A 116 -5.91 8.69 10.94
N PHE A 117 -6.55 8.54 9.78
CA PHE A 117 -7.83 7.81 9.69
C PHE A 117 -7.69 6.32 10.01
N ALA A 118 -6.60 5.69 9.56
CA ALA A 118 -6.30 4.30 9.89
C ALA A 118 -6.16 4.11 11.41
N ALA A 119 -5.45 5.01 12.09
CA ALA A 119 -5.33 4.97 13.54
C ALA A 119 -6.66 5.20 14.26
N ALA A 120 -7.50 6.11 13.80
CA ALA A 120 -8.84 6.30 14.34
C ALA A 120 -9.74 5.05 14.16
N LEU A 121 -9.64 4.38 13.00
CA LEU A 121 -10.33 3.10 12.78
C LEU A 121 -9.77 1.99 13.67
N ALA A 122 -8.44 1.83 13.70
CA ALA A 122 -7.74 0.86 14.53
C ALA A 122 -8.11 1.02 16.02
N TYR A 123 -8.17 2.25 16.52
CA TYR A 123 -8.64 2.57 17.87
C TYR A 123 -10.02 1.98 18.15
N ARG A 124 -10.99 2.23 17.26
CA ARG A 124 -12.36 1.69 17.38
C ARG A 124 -12.39 0.16 17.33
N ARG A 125 -11.50 -0.44 16.54
CA ARG A 125 -11.37 -1.90 16.36
C ARG A 125 -10.51 -2.57 17.44
N GLY A 126 -9.96 -1.81 18.39
CA GLY A 126 -9.09 -2.34 19.43
C GLY A 126 -7.72 -2.81 18.92
N MET A 127 -7.28 -2.32 17.76
CA MET A 127 -6.00 -2.64 17.13
C MET A 127 -4.96 -1.57 17.44
N THR A 128 -3.69 -1.98 17.54
CA THR A 128 -2.54 -1.08 17.76
C THR A 128 -1.50 -1.15 16.65
N ASP A 129 -1.45 -2.24 15.89
CA ASP A 129 -0.53 -2.42 14.79
C ASP A 129 -1.16 -1.91 13.48
N ILE A 130 -0.52 -0.96 12.82
CA ILE A 130 -1.01 -0.38 11.55
C ILE A 130 0.09 -0.54 10.51
N VAL A 131 -0.22 -1.15 9.37
CA VAL A 131 0.76 -1.45 8.32
C VAL A 131 0.52 -0.59 7.08
N GLY A 132 1.55 0.09 6.61
CA GLY A 132 1.50 0.94 5.41
C GLY A 132 2.61 0.61 4.41
N GLY A 133 2.31 0.74 3.12
CA GLY A 133 3.25 0.45 2.01
C GLY A 133 4.14 1.61 1.57
N MET A 134 4.32 2.64 2.40
CA MET A 134 5.19 3.77 2.08
C MET A 134 6.65 3.33 2.06
N CYS A 135 7.42 3.88 1.12
CA CYS A 135 8.85 3.61 0.95
C CYS A 135 9.62 4.91 0.65
N GLU A 136 10.86 4.99 1.13
CA GLU A 136 11.74 6.14 0.92
C GLU A 136 12.70 5.94 -0.26
N THR A 137 13.12 4.70 -0.48
CA THR A 137 14.09 4.27 -1.51
C THR A 137 13.62 4.51 -2.94
N ASP A 138 12.35 4.24 -3.22
CA ASP A 138 11.78 4.44 -4.56
C ASP A 138 11.24 5.86 -4.71
N TYR A 139 12.14 6.74 -5.13
CA TYR A 139 12.02 8.10 -5.67
C TYR A 139 10.61 8.62 -6.02
N SER A 140 9.72 8.73 -5.04
CA SER A 140 8.56 9.62 -5.17
C SER A 140 8.96 11.06 -4.81
N GLY A 141 10.03 11.22 -4.02
CA GLY A 141 10.42 12.50 -3.44
C GLY A 141 9.46 13.00 -2.36
N TYR A 142 8.33 12.32 -2.15
CA TYR A 142 7.25 12.76 -1.27
C TYR A 142 7.73 12.78 0.19
N PRO A 143 7.70 13.95 0.85
CA PRO A 143 8.16 14.06 2.24
C PRO A 143 7.37 13.20 3.22
N ASP A 144 6.12 12.86 2.89
CA ASP A 144 5.23 12.06 3.74
C ASP A 144 5.42 10.53 3.60
N CYS A 145 6.35 10.07 2.77
CA CYS A 145 6.77 8.67 2.69
C CYS A 145 8.02 8.35 3.52
N ARG A 146 8.72 9.37 4.03
CA ARG A 146 10.03 9.23 4.70
C ARG A 146 9.92 8.67 6.10
N ASP A 147 10.93 7.91 6.52
CA ASP A 147 10.95 7.24 7.83
C ASP A 147 10.79 8.21 9.00
N ASP A 148 11.52 9.33 8.99
CA ASP A 148 11.40 10.37 10.02
C ASP A 148 9.99 10.94 10.12
N THR A 149 9.30 11.11 8.99
CA THR A 149 7.93 11.59 8.94
C THR A 149 6.96 10.57 9.55
N ILE A 150 7.14 9.28 9.25
CA ILE A 150 6.30 8.20 9.81
C ILE A 150 6.51 8.08 11.32
N LYS A 151 7.76 8.16 11.80
CA LYS A 151 8.08 8.14 13.25
C LYS A 151 7.50 9.33 13.99
N ALA A 152 7.58 10.52 13.41
CA ALA A 152 6.96 11.72 13.97
C ALA A 152 5.44 11.56 14.06
N LEU A 153 4.80 11.05 13.00
CA LEU A 153 3.36 10.80 13.02
C LEU A 153 2.97 9.73 14.06
N GLN A 154 3.68 8.61 14.16
CA GLN A 154 3.41 7.60 15.19
C GLN A 154 3.40 8.23 16.59
N THR A 155 4.39 9.08 16.88
CA THR A 155 4.46 9.80 18.16
C THR A 155 3.23 10.69 18.36
N ALA A 156 2.84 11.45 17.34
CA ALA A 156 1.67 12.31 17.39
C ALA A 156 0.36 11.52 17.59
N LEU A 157 0.19 10.39 16.90
CA LEU A 157 -0.96 9.51 17.05
C LEU A 157 -1.02 8.93 18.47
N ASN A 158 0.13 8.50 19.00
CA ASN A 158 0.20 7.90 20.33
C ASN A 158 -0.18 8.88 21.43
N LEU A 159 0.35 10.12 21.35
CA LEU A 159 0.03 11.19 22.28
C LEU A 159 -1.41 11.70 22.11
N GLY A 160 -1.87 11.87 20.88
CA GLY A 160 -3.17 12.46 20.56
C GLY A 160 -4.36 11.56 20.87
N MET A 161 -4.17 10.23 20.88
CA MET A 161 -5.21 9.25 21.16
C MET A 161 -4.96 8.42 22.42
N ASP A 162 -3.94 8.77 23.21
CA ASP A 162 -3.53 8.07 24.44
C ASP A 162 -3.48 6.54 24.26
N LYS A 163 -2.83 6.11 23.18
CA LYS A 163 -2.77 4.71 22.75
C LYS A 163 -1.40 4.40 22.17
N GLN A 164 -0.87 3.22 22.44
CA GLN A 164 0.43 2.80 21.90
C GLN A 164 0.24 2.16 20.52
N PHE A 165 0.13 2.97 19.46
CA PHE A 165 0.19 2.45 18.10
C PHE A 165 1.63 2.16 17.67
N GLU A 166 1.77 1.15 16.81
CA GLU A 166 3.00 0.82 16.09
C GLU A 166 2.72 0.90 14.59
N LEU A 167 3.39 1.81 13.89
CA LEU A 167 3.32 1.97 12.45
C LEU A 167 4.40 1.11 11.78
N HIS A 168 3.95 0.08 11.06
CA HIS A 168 4.82 -0.84 10.33
C HIS A 168 4.95 -0.42 8.88
N THR A 169 6.18 -0.20 8.41
CA THR A 169 6.49 0.14 7.02
C THR A 169 7.47 -0.87 6.42
N PRO A 170 7.01 -2.10 6.09
CA PRO A 170 7.90 -3.19 5.68
C PRO A 170 8.65 -2.93 4.37
N LEU A 171 8.23 -1.93 3.59
CA LEU A 171 8.86 -1.55 2.33
C LEU A 171 9.80 -0.34 2.44
N MET A 172 9.97 0.24 3.63
CA MET A 172 10.64 1.54 3.84
C MET A 172 11.99 1.64 3.10
N TRP A 173 12.77 0.57 3.15
CA TRP A 173 14.14 0.49 2.65
C TRP A 173 14.29 -0.43 1.43
N LEU A 174 13.19 -0.78 0.75
CA LEU A 174 13.18 -1.71 -0.38
C LEU A 174 12.96 -0.97 -1.69
N ASP A 175 13.79 -1.24 -2.69
CA ASP A 175 13.46 -0.86 -4.08
C ASP A 175 12.36 -1.79 -4.64
N LYS A 176 11.84 -1.49 -5.84
CA LYS A 176 10.81 -2.35 -6.46
C LYS A 176 11.27 -3.76 -6.75
N ALA A 177 12.55 -3.99 -7.05
CA ALA A 177 13.06 -5.34 -7.26
C ALA A 177 13.05 -6.15 -5.96
N ALA A 178 13.45 -5.54 -4.84
CA ALA A 178 13.39 -6.11 -3.51
C ALA A 178 11.95 -6.26 -3.00
N THR A 179 11.04 -5.39 -3.42
CA THR A 179 9.60 -5.54 -3.14
C THR A 179 9.03 -6.78 -3.85
N TRP A 180 9.41 -7.03 -5.11
CA TRP A 180 9.06 -8.29 -5.79
C TRP A 180 9.70 -9.52 -5.11
N ALA A 181 10.95 -9.42 -4.70
CA ALA A 181 11.63 -10.49 -3.97
C ALA A 181 10.95 -10.79 -2.63
N LEU A 182 10.52 -9.76 -1.90
CA LEU A 182 9.75 -9.91 -0.66
C LEU A 182 8.40 -10.59 -0.93
N ALA A 183 7.68 -10.21 -1.99
CA ALA A 183 6.45 -10.91 -2.37
C ALA A 183 6.71 -12.40 -2.65
N HIS A 184 7.82 -12.74 -3.32
CA HIS A 184 8.23 -14.13 -3.52
C HIS A 184 8.53 -14.83 -2.19
N GLU A 185 9.28 -14.21 -1.28
CA GLU A 185 9.58 -14.79 0.04
C GLU A 185 8.30 -15.09 0.83
N LEU A 186 7.32 -14.18 0.76
CA LEU A 186 6.10 -14.27 1.55
C LEU A 186 5.11 -15.33 1.04
N GLY A 187 4.97 -15.48 -0.27
CA GLY A 187 3.93 -16.33 -0.88
C GLY A 187 4.36 -17.12 -2.11
N GLY A 188 5.67 -17.17 -2.41
CA GLY A 188 6.23 -17.84 -3.57
C GLY A 188 5.83 -17.21 -4.90
N ALA A 189 6.07 -17.95 -5.98
CA ALA A 189 5.68 -17.56 -7.34
C ALA A 189 4.18 -17.28 -7.47
N GLY A 190 3.33 -17.99 -6.72
CA GLY A 190 1.88 -17.79 -6.74
C GLY A 190 1.45 -16.39 -6.29
N LEU A 191 2.07 -15.83 -5.24
CA LEU A 191 1.78 -14.45 -4.82
C LEU A 191 2.33 -13.43 -5.83
N VAL A 192 3.52 -13.68 -6.37
CA VAL A 192 4.10 -12.81 -7.42
C VAL A 192 3.17 -12.75 -8.63
N ASP A 193 2.69 -13.89 -9.11
CA ASP A 193 1.77 -13.96 -10.25
C ASP A 193 0.42 -13.33 -9.95
N LEU A 194 -0.13 -13.55 -8.76
CA LEU A 194 -1.36 -12.89 -8.31
C LEU A 194 -1.21 -11.37 -8.32
N ILE A 195 -0.12 -10.84 -7.78
CA ILE A 195 0.14 -9.39 -7.76
C ILE A 195 0.34 -8.87 -9.19
N ARG A 196 1.07 -9.58 -10.06
CA ARG A 196 1.23 -9.18 -11.46
C ARG A 196 -0.12 -9.07 -12.16
N GLU A 197 -1.00 -10.03 -11.94
CA GLU A 197 -2.27 -10.14 -12.67
C GLU A 197 -3.37 -9.23 -12.11
N HIS A 198 -3.51 -9.19 -10.78
CA HIS A 198 -4.68 -8.59 -10.15
C HIS A 198 -4.41 -7.26 -9.45
N SER A 199 -3.16 -6.83 -9.24
CA SER A 199 -2.91 -5.49 -8.71
C SER A 199 -2.88 -4.42 -9.79
N HIS A 200 -3.07 -3.16 -9.39
CA HIS A 200 -2.97 -2.00 -10.28
C HIS A 200 -2.03 -0.93 -9.70
N THR A 201 -1.23 -0.27 -10.53
CA THR A 201 -0.29 0.77 -10.08
C THR A 201 -0.23 1.97 -11.05
N CYS A 202 -0.93 1.91 -12.18
CA CYS A 202 -0.86 2.97 -13.18
C CYS A 202 -1.59 4.23 -12.67
N TYR A 203 -0.88 5.35 -12.53
CA TYR A 203 -1.49 6.61 -12.07
C TYR A 203 -2.56 7.16 -13.02
N LEU A 204 -2.55 6.75 -14.30
CA LEU A 204 -3.57 7.14 -15.27
C LEU A 204 -4.87 6.35 -15.14
N GLY A 205 -4.91 5.30 -14.31
CA GLY A 205 -6.06 4.40 -14.18
C GLY A 205 -6.23 3.44 -15.36
N GLU A 206 -5.24 3.33 -16.24
CA GLU A 206 -5.31 2.46 -17.42
C GLU A 206 -4.91 1.02 -17.06
N ARG A 207 -5.82 0.06 -17.17
CA ARG A 207 -5.42 -1.37 -17.16
C ARG A 207 -4.65 -1.71 -18.42
N GLY A 208 -5.15 -1.30 -19.59
CA GLY A 208 -4.42 -1.37 -20.86
C GLY A 208 -3.95 -2.78 -21.20
N ALA A 209 -2.80 -2.85 -21.88
CA ALA A 209 -2.17 -4.12 -22.25
C ALA A 209 -1.55 -4.84 -21.04
N ARG A 210 -1.47 -6.17 -21.14
CA ARG A 210 -0.73 -7.00 -20.20
C ARG A 210 0.75 -7.04 -20.58
N HIS A 211 1.59 -6.50 -19.72
CA HIS A 211 3.06 -6.60 -19.78
C HIS A 211 3.56 -7.66 -18.82
N ASP A 212 4.83 -8.07 -18.89
CA ASP A 212 5.38 -9.05 -17.96
C ASP A 212 5.26 -8.61 -16.48
N TRP A 213 5.41 -7.32 -16.19
CA TRP A 213 5.36 -6.75 -14.84
C TRP A 213 3.94 -6.44 -14.33
N GLY A 214 2.92 -6.46 -15.19
CA GLY A 214 1.55 -6.13 -14.82
C GLY A 214 0.76 -5.44 -15.92
N TYR A 215 -0.34 -4.82 -15.51
CA TYR A 215 -1.19 -3.96 -16.33
C TYR A 215 -0.83 -2.48 -16.13
N GLY A 216 -0.92 -1.69 -17.18
CA GLY A 216 -0.65 -0.25 -17.13
C GLY A 216 -0.30 0.35 -18.49
N CYS A 217 -0.31 1.68 -18.56
CA CYS A 217 0.07 2.42 -19.78
C CYS A 217 1.56 2.25 -20.18
N GLY A 218 2.43 1.77 -19.28
CA GLY A 218 3.87 1.62 -19.53
C GLY A 218 4.70 2.91 -19.44
N GLU A 219 4.05 4.08 -19.47
CA GLU A 219 4.74 5.37 -19.60
C GLU A 219 4.69 6.24 -18.33
N CYS A 220 3.69 6.11 -17.46
CA CYS A 220 3.63 6.92 -16.24
C CYS A 220 4.77 6.54 -15.28
N PRO A 221 5.17 7.43 -14.35
CA PRO A 221 6.27 7.16 -13.41
C PRO A 221 6.11 5.84 -12.65
N ALA A 222 4.89 5.52 -12.21
CA ALA A 222 4.59 4.27 -11.52
C ALA A 222 4.77 3.03 -12.40
N CYS A 223 4.34 3.08 -13.67
CA CYS A 223 4.56 1.98 -14.62
C CYS A 223 6.05 1.78 -14.92
N ARG A 224 6.80 2.87 -15.15
CA ARG A 224 8.25 2.79 -15.39
C ARG A 224 9.00 2.19 -14.20
N LEU A 225 8.64 2.59 -13.00
CA LEU A 225 9.22 2.08 -11.76
C LEU A 225 8.91 0.59 -11.56
N ARG A 226 7.64 0.19 -11.73
CA ARG A 226 7.21 -1.22 -11.64
C ARG A 226 7.87 -2.10 -12.70
N ALA A 227 7.98 -1.61 -13.93
CA ALA A 227 8.64 -2.30 -15.04
C ALA A 227 10.14 -2.51 -14.78
N LYS A 228 10.84 -1.44 -14.38
CA LYS A 228 12.26 -1.51 -14.00
C LYS A 228 12.49 -2.52 -12.87
N GLY A 229 11.72 -2.41 -11.79
CA GLY A 229 11.85 -3.32 -10.65
C GLY A 229 11.57 -4.78 -11.00
N TRP A 230 10.63 -5.03 -11.90
CA TRP A 230 10.39 -6.38 -12.41
C TRP A 230 11.57 -6.93 -13.21
N CYS A 231 12.10 -6.16 -14.16
CA CYS A 231 13.27 -6.56 -14.95
C CYS A 231 14.47 -6.88 -14.05
N GLU A 232 14.73 -6.04 -13.05
CA GLU A 232 15.80 -6.24 -12.08
C GLU A 232 15.57 -7.45 -11.17
N TYR A 233 14.33 -7.69 -10.72
CA TYR A 233 13.96 -8.88 -9.94
C TYR A 233 14.18 -10.17 -10.74
N VAL A 234 13.67 -10.23 -11.99
CA VAL A 234 13.83 -11.41 -12.85
C VAL A 234 15.30 -11.68 -13.15
N ALA A 235 16.10 -10.64 -13.42
CA ALA A 235 17.53 -10.78 -13.68
C ALA A 235 18.33 -11.30 -12.47
N ARG A 236 17.81 -11.16 -11.24
CA ARG A 236 18.41 -11.70 -10.01
C ARG A 236 17.93 -13.12 -9.67
N ALA A 237 16.79 -13.54 -10.23
CA ALA A 237 16.16 -14.82 -9.96
C ALA A 237 16.64 -15.95 -10.90
N VAL A 238 17.34 -15.59 -11.99
CA VAL A 238 17.99 -16.49 -12.97
C VAL A 238 19.49 -16.55 -12.68
#